data_AF-A0A392S7Z2-F1
#
_entry.id   AF-A0A392S7Z2-F1
#
_cell.length_a   1.000
_cell.length_b   1.000
_cell.length_c   1.000
_cell.angle_alpha   90.00
_cell.angle_beta   90.00
_cell.angle_gamma   90.00
#
_symmetry.space_group_name_H-M   'P 1'
#
loop_
_entity.id
_entity.type
_entity.pdbx_description
1 polymer ?
#
loop_
_entity_poly.entity_id
_entity_poly.type
_entity_poly.pdbx_seq_one_letter_code
_entity_poly.pdbx_strand_id
1 'polypeptide(L)' 'IKSSISTYLRNVHSALHDFNELLHPDASTAAEQKKEREQHITFFILLAFYGLPEEYSATRDQILASTTVPNMYTASVILL' A
#
# COMPACT_ATOMS: atom_id res chain seq x y z
N ILE A 1 -19.70 1.29 13.48
CA ILE A 1 -19.49 2.54 12.69
C ILE A 1 -18.96 2.10 11.34
N LYS A 2 -19.70 2.36 10.26
CA LYS A 2 -19.23 2.05 8.89
C LYS A 2 -18.06 3.00 8.63
N SER A 3 -16.82 2.50 8.68
CA SER A 3 -15.63 3.31 8.33
C SER A 3 -15.76 3.68 6.86
N SER A 4 -15.65 4.97 6.52
CA SER A 4 -15.57 5.38 5.12
C SER A 4 -14.24 4.89 4.53
N ILE A 5 -14.22 4.69 3.20
CA ILE A 5 -12.98 4.36 2.48
C ILE A 5 -11.90 5.42 2.69
N SER A 6 -12.28 6.68 2.89
CA SER A 6 -11.35 7.76 3.24
C SER A 6 -10.69 7.58 4.60
N THR A 7 -11.42 7.08 5.62
CA THR A 7 -10.85 6.74 6.93
C THR A 7 -9.93 5.52 6.81
N TYR A 8 -10.32 4.51 6.02
CA TYR A 8 -9.48 3.35 5.76
C TYR A 8 -8.14 3.75 5.12
N LEU A 9 -8.19 4.52 4.04
CA LEU A 9 -6.99 4.98 3.32
C LEU A 9 -6.09 5.86 4.20
N ARG A 10 -6.68 6.70 5.07
CA ARG A 10 -5.91 7.46 6.06
C ARG A 10 -5.15 6.53 7.02
N ASN A 11 -5.81 5.51 7.54
CA ASN A 11 -5.18 4.55 8.46
C ASN A 11 -4.08 3.75 7.76
N VAL A 12 -4.28 3.33 6.50
CA VAL A 12 -3.26 2.68 5.67
C VAL A 12 -2.06 3.60 5.48
N HIS A 13 -2.27 4.89 5.19
CA HIS A 13 -1.19 5.86 5.05
C HIS A 13 -0.38 6.02 6.35
N SER A 14 -1.05 6.15 7.50
CA SER A 14 -0.39 6.22 8.80
C SER A 14 0.41 4.94 9.10
N ALA A 15 -0.20 3.77 8.89
CA ALA A 15 0.47 2.50 9.14
C ALA A 15 1.66 2.25 8.18
N LEU A 16 1.60 2.73 6.93
CA LEU A 16 2.73 2.69 6.01
C LEU A 16 3.89 3.57 6.49
N HIS A 17 3.60 4.73 7.08
CA HIS A 17 4.61 5.58 7.68
C HIS A 17 5.31 4.85 8.84
N ASP A 18 4.53 4.33 9.79
CA ASP A 18 5.06 3.57 10.94
C ASP A 18 5.87 2.34 10.49
N PHE A 19 5.39 1.60 9.49
CA PHE A 19 6.09 0.44 8.92
C PHE A 19 7.46 0.82 8.34
N ASN A 20 7.56 1.96 7.65
CA ASN A 20 8.82 2.45 7.10
C ASN A 20 9.79 2.97 8.16
N GLU A 21 9.31 3.42 9.31
CA GLU A 21 10.15 3.78 10.46
C GLU A 21 10.67 2.54 11.20
N LEU A 22 9.82 1.51 11.35
CA LEU A 22 10.17 0.30 12.09
C LEU A 22 11.07 -0.65 11.30
N LEU A 23 10.89 -0.72 9.98
CA LEU A 23 11.69 -1.56 9.08
C LEU A 23 12.75 -0.72 8.36
N HIS A 24 13.81 -0.42 9.09
CA HIS A 24 15.01 0.10 8.45
C HIS A 24 15.59 -0.98 7.50
N PRO A 25 15.97 -0.60 6.27
CA PRO A 25 16.62 -1.52 5.37
C PRO A 25 17.97 -1.96 5.95
N ASP A 26 18.19 -3.27 6.06
CA ASP A 26 19.45 -3.87 6.53
C ASP A 26 20.57 -3.78 5.47
N ALA A 27 20.22 -3.31 4.27
CA ALA A 27 21.09 -3.14 3.13
C ALA A 27 22.31 -2.22 3.37
N SER A 28 23.46 -2.67 2.86
CA SER A 28 24.77 -2.01 3.03
C SER A 28 24.99 -0.81 2.11
N THR A 29 24.30 -0.76 0.96
CA THR A 29 24.46 0.30 -0.05
C THR A 29 23.17 1.10 -0.24
N ALA A 30 23.31 2.37 -0.62
CA ALA A 30 22.16 3.24 -0.88
C ALA A 30 21.23 2.70 -2.00
N ALA A 31 21.79 1.98 -2.98
CA ALA A 31 21.02 1.37 -4.06
C ALA A 31 20.17 0.19 -3.56
N GLU A 32 20.73 -0.67 -2.70
CA GLU A 32 20.02 -1.78 -2.06
C GLU A 32 18.95 -1.26 -1.09
N GLN A 33 19.24 -0.25 -0.28
CA GLN A 33 18.28 0.38 0.63
C GLN A 33 17.07 0.97 -0.10
N LYS A 34 17.31 1.61 -1.26
CA LYS A 34 16.22 2.12 -2.11
C LYS A 34 15.35 0.98 -2.63
N LYS A 35 15.97 -0.09 -3.12
CA LYS A 35 15.26 -1.26 -3.65
C LYS A 35 14.44 -1.97 -2.56
N GLU A 36 15.00 -2.17 -1.38
CA GLU A 36 14.28 -2.76 -0.24
C GLU A 36 13.10 -1.89 0.19
N ARG A 37 13.28 -0.57 0.23
CA ARG A 37 12.19 0.36 0.54
C ARG A 37 11.05 0.29 -0.48
N GLU A 38 11.38 0.22 -1.77
CA GLU A 38 10.37 0.05 -2.82
C GLU A 38 9.62 -1.28 -2.66
N GLN A 39 10.32 -2.38 -2.35
CA GLN A 39 9.72 -3.69 -2.10
C GLN A 39 8.82 -3.68 -0.85
N HIS A 40 9.26 -3.06 0.25
CA HIS A 40 8.49 -2.89 1.47
C HIS A 40 7.19 -2.11 1.22
N ILE A 41 7.26 -1.00 0.48
CA ILE A 41 6.09 -0.21 0.11
C ILE A 41 5.14 -1.05 -0.75
N THR A 42 5.64 -1.76 -1.77
CA THR A 42 4.81 -2.62 -2.61
C THR A 42 4.14 -3.74 -1.82
N PHE A 43 4.89 -4.44 -0.96
CA PHE A 43 4.36 -5.49 -0.10
C PHE A 43 3.25 -4.96 0.83
N PHE A 44 3.47 -3.82 1.45
CA PHE A 44 2.49 -3.19 2.33
C PHE A 44 1.22 -2.75 1.58
N ILE A 45 1.36 -2.19 0.38
CA ILE A 45 0.22 -1.80 -0.48
C ILE A 45 -0.63 -3.04 -0.83
N LEU A 46 0.01 -4.16 -1.17
CA LEU A 46 -0.70 -5.42 -1.46
C LEU A 46 -1.50 -5.89 -0.25
N LEU A 47 -0.90 -5.89 0.95
CA LEU A 47 -1.60 -6.21 2.20
C LEU A 47 -2.80 -5.28 2.44
N ALA A 48 -2.61 -3.97 2.22
CA ALA A 48 -3.67 -2.98 2.35
C ALA A 48 -4.80 -3.19 1.34
N PHE A 49 -4.54 -3.75 0.16
CA PHE A 49 -5.59 -4.12 -0.78
C PHE A 49 -6.40 -5.32 -0.33
N TYR A 50 -5.77 -6.32 0.27
CA TYR A 50 -6.49 -7.48 0.83
C TYR A 50 -7.28 -7.13 2.11
N GLY A 51 -6.93 -6.03 2.79
CA GLY A 51 -7.70 -5.48 3.91
C GLY A 51 -8.94 -4.65 3.51
N LEU A 52 -9.15 -4.41 2.21
CA LEU A 52 -10.32 -3.64 1.75
C LEU A 52 -11.65 -4.35 2.07
N PRO A 53 -12.72 -3.60 2.35
CA PRO A 53 -14.07 -4.16 2.45
C PRO A 53 -14.48 -4.89 1.17
N GLU A 54 -15.36 -5.89 1.31
CA GLU A 54 -15.79 -6.76 0.20
C GLU A 54 -16.43 -5.97 -0.95
N GLU A 55 -17.11 -4.85 -0.65
CA GLU A 55 -17.68 -3.97 -1.68
C GLU A 55 -16.64 -3.38 -2.66
N TYR A 56 -15.35 -3.38 -2.29
CA TYR A 56 -14.24 -2.93 -3.14
C TYR A 56 -13.46 -4.09 -3.80
N SER A 57 -13.91 -5.34 -3.66
CA SER A 57 -13.22 -6.53 -4.19
C SER A 57 -13.01 -6.48 -5.70
N ALA A 58 -14.01 -6.04 -6.47
CA ALA A 58 -13.88 -5.91 -7.93
C ALA A 58 -12.82 -4.86 -8.32
N THR A 59 -12.81 -3.72 -7.63
CA THR A 59 -11.82 -2.65 -7.83
C THR A 59 -10.42 -3.11 -7.44
N ARG A 60 -10.30 -3.81 -6.31
CA ARG A 60 -9.06 -4.46 -5.86
C ARG A 60 -8.53 -5.38 -6.95
N ASP A 61 -9.36 -6.28 -7.47
CA ASP A 61 -8.93 -7.28 -8.46
C ASP A 61 -8.51 -6.63 -9.78
N GLN A 62 -9.18 -5.54 -10.19
CA GLN A 62 -8.74 -4.74 -11.35
C GLN A 62 -7.38 -4.08 -11.14
N ILE A 63 -7.13 -3.52 -9.94
CA ILE A 63 -5.82 -2.92 -9.62
C ILE A 63 -4.74 -4.00 -9.60
N LEU A 64 -5.01 -5.16 -9.01
CA LEU A 64 -4.06 -6.27 -8.91
C LEU A 64 -3.80 -6.97 -10.26
N ALA A 65 -4.76 -6.95 -11.18
CA ALA A 65 -4.59 -7.47 -12.54
C ALA A 65 -3.82 -6.50 -13.46
N SER A 66 -3.55 -5.27 -13.02
CA SER A 66 -2.78 -4.28 -13.78
C SER A 66 -1.29 -4.64 -13.84
N THR A 67 -0.65 -4.36 -14.97
CA THR A 67 0.80 -4.51 -15.13
C THR A 67 1.59 -3.40 -14.41
N THR A 68 0.91 -2.34 -14.00
CA THR A 68 1.52 -1.22 -13.26
C THR A 68 1.56 -1.58 -11.77
N VAL A 69 2.75 -1.52 -11.18
CA VAL A 69 2.92 -1.69 -9.73
C VAL A 69 2.06 -0.63 -9.02
N PRO A 70 1.08 -1.05 -8.20
CA PRO A 70 0.22 -0.10 -7.54
C PRO A 70 1.01 0.68 -6.49
N ASN A 71 0.77 1.98 -6.43
CA ASN A 71 1.31 2.88 -5.42
C ASN A 71 0.16 3.61 -4.72
N MET A 72 0.45 4.27 -3.59
CA MET A 72 -0.62 4.88 -2.79
C MET A 72 -1.41 5.94 -3.55
N TYR A 73 -0.77 6.68 -4.46
CA TYR A 73 -1.45 7.70 -5.25
C TYR A 73 -2.46 7.07 -6.20
N THR A 74 -2.06 6.09 -7.01
CA THR A 74 -2.98 5.41 -7.94
C THR A 74 -4.05 4.63 -7.21
N ALA A 75 -3.71 3.97 -6.10
CA ALA A 75 -4.68 3.27 -5.26
C ALA A 75 -5.75 4.21 -4.69
N SER A 76 -5.34 5.36 -4.16
CA SER A 76 -6.26 6.32 -3.55
C SER A 76 -7.18 6.97 -4.57
N VAL A 77 -6.67 7.29 -5.77
CA VAL A 77 -7.48 7.87 -6.86
C VAL A 77 -8.55 6.90 -7.36
N ILE A 78 -8.26 5.59 -7.37
CA ILE A 78 -9.21 4.59 -7.87
C ILE A 78 -10.29 4.25 -6.83
N LEU A 79 -9.97 4.38 -5.54
CA LEU A 79 -10.85 3.99 -4.43
C LEU A 79 -11.75 5.12 -3.89
N LEU A 80 -11.41 6.39 -4.17
CA LEU A 80 -12.15 7.59 -3.77
C LEU A 80 -13.08 8.09 -4.88
#